data_AF-A0AAD3YPK1-F1
#
_entry.id   AF-A0AAD3YPK1-F1
#
_cell.length_a   1.000
_cell.length_b   1.000
_cell.length_c   1.000
_cell.angle_alpha   90.00
_cell.angle_beta   90.00
_cell.angle_gamma   90.00
#
_symmetry.space_group_name_H-M   'P 1'
#
loop_
_entity.id
_entity.type
_entity.pdbx_description
1 polymer ?
#
loop_
_entity_poly.entity_id
_entity_poly.type
_entity_poly.pdbx_seq_one_letter_code
_entity_poly.pdbx_strand_id
1 'polypeptide(L)'
;MGFGAQIWDGDGKSWIDVVQPSWVLDIRSKIHGDGVIKYAINTSLFKLNVVVVSDCNGEYIQKTEYSINGGEITYSAASESTFIVFMEAR
;
A
#
# COMPACT_ATOMS: atom_id res chain seq x y z
N MET A 1 1.13 14.75 16.41
CA MET A 1 0.70 13.47 17.03
C MET A 1 0.53 12.49 15.89
N GLY A 2 1.42 11.49 15.79
CA GLY A 2 1.32 10.43 14.79
C GLY A 2 0.55 9.26 15.38
N PHE A 3 -0.44 8.77 14.65
CA PHE A 3 -1.19 7.58 15.02
C PHE A 3 -0.83 6.47 14.04
N GLY A 4 -0.31 5.37 14.58
CA GLY A 4 -0.32 4.07 13.93
C GLY A 4 -0.98 3.09 14.90
N ALA A 5 -1.64 2.06 14.37
CA ALA A 5 -2.04 0.89 15.14
C ALA A 5 -2.26 -0.32 14.23
N GLN A 6 -1.94 -1.48 14.77
CA GLN A 6 -2.24 -2.82 14.26
C GLN A 6 -2.95 -3.55 15.40
N ILE A 7 -4.12 -4.16 15.15
CA ILE A 7 -4.88 -4.88 16.18
C ILE A 7 -5.41 -6.18 15.58
N TRP A 8 -5.29 -7.26 16.36
CA TRP A 8 -5.85 -8.58 16.11
C TRP A 8 -7.08 -8.76 17.01
N ASP A 9 -8.19 -9.30 16.48
CA ASP A 9 -9.16 -10.00 17.31
C ASP A 9 -8.93 -11.52 17.20
N GLY A 10 -9.40 -12.26 18.21
CA GLY A 10 -9.20 -13.71 18.33
C GLY A 10 -9.95 -14.55 17.27
N ASP A 11 -10.75 -13.93 16.39
CA ASP A 11 -11.57 -14.57 15.35
C ASP A 11 -11.02 -14.36 13.92
N GLY A 12 -9.87 -13.67 13.79
CA GLY A 12 -9.08 -13.64 12.54
C GLY A 12 -9.59 -12.70 11.45
N LYS A 13 -10.37 -11.66 11.77
CA LYS A 13 -10.78 -10.64 10.79
C LYS A 13 -9.95 -9.35 10.93
N SER A 14 -9.21 -9.02 9.86
CA SER A 14 -8.37 -7.82 9.79
C SER A 14 -9.11 -6.67 9.10
N TRP A 15 -9.05 -5.47 9.66
CA TRP A 15 -9.49 -4.24 8.99
C TRP A 15 -8.52 -3.10 9.29
N ILE A 16 -8.26 -2.27 8.27
CA ILE A 16 -7.34 -1.13 8.31
C ILE A 16 -8.21 0.12 8.40
N ASP A 17 -8.05 0.87 9.47
CA ASP A 17 -8.69 2.19 9.62
C ASP A 17 -7.72 3.29 9.17
N VAL A 18 -8.15 4.08 8.20
CA VAL A 18 -7.35 5.11 7.52
C VAL A 18 -7.87 6.47 7.95
N VAL A 19 -7.12 7.18 8.79
CA VAL A 19 -7.52 8.51 9.27
C VAL A 19 -6.95 9.62 8.37
N GLN A 20 -7.86 10.47 7.89
CA GLN A 20 -7.73 11.58 6.95
C GLN A 20 -6.74 12.70 7.38
N PRO A 21 -6.20 13.50 6.43
CA PRO A 21 -6.74 13.80 5.09
C PRO A 21 -6.02 13.08 3.94
N SER A 22 -5.64 11.82 4.12
CA SER A 22 -5.33 10.94 3.00
C SER A 22 -6.64 10.41 2.40
N TRP A 23 -6.81 10.55 1.09
CA TRP A 23 -7.87 9.84 0.36
C TRP A 23 -7.31 8.50 -0.09
N VAL A 24 -7.99 7.39 0.25
CA VAL A 24 -7.71 6.10 -0.39
C VAL A 24 -8.04 6.25 -1.87
N LEU A 25 -7.02 6.13 -2.71
CA LEU A 25 -7.12 6.28 -4.16
C LEU A 25 -7.44 4.93 -4.83
N ASP A 26 -6.83 3.85 -4.36
CA ASP A 26 -6.93 2.53 -4.97
C ASP A 26 -6.53 1.43 -3.96
N ILE A 27 -7.12 0.23 -4.12
CA ILE A 27 -6.72 -0.99 -3.40
C ILE A 27 -6.54 -2.08 -4.44
N ARG A 28 -5.29 -2.54 -4.63
CA ARG A 28 -4.97 -3.63 -5.55
C ARG A 28 -4.48 -4.84 -4.78
N SER A 29 -5.23 -5.93 -4.85
CA SER A 29 -4.91 -7.20 -4.21
C SER A 29 -4.26 -8.18 -5.20
N LYS A 30 -3.59 -9.21 -4.65
CA LYS A 30 -2.95 -10.31 -5.41
C LYS A 30 -1.90 -9.84 -6.43
N ILE A 31 -1.26 -8.70 -6.15
CA ILE A 31 -0.11 -8.24 -6.93
C ILE A 31 1.06 -9.19 -6.66
N HIS A 32 1.70 -9.67 -7.72
CA HIS A 32 2.89 -10.50 -7.70
C HIS A 32 3.75 -10.22 -8.94
N GLY A 33 5.03 -10.57 -8.88
CA GLY A 33 6.03 -10.28 -9.90
C GLY A 33 6.47 -8.81 -9.92
N ASP A 34 7.12 -8.42 -11.01
CA ASP A 34 7.53 -7.04 -11.26
C ASP A 34 6.46 -6.28 -12.04
N GLY A 35 6.25 -5.00 -11.72
CA GLY A 35 5.28 -4.21 -12.45
C GLY A 35 5.26 -2.73 -12.10
N VAL A 36 4.36 -2.02 -12.77
CA VAL A 36 4.15 -0.58 -12.60
C VAL A 36 2.66 -0.28 -12.50
N ILE A 37 2.26 0.46 -11.46
CA ILE A 37 0.93 1.03 -11.30
C ILE A 37 1.01 2.52 -11.61
N LYS A 38 0.15 3.02 -12.50
CA LYS A 38 0.16 4.41 -12.96
C LYS A 38 -1.12 5.14 -12.57
N TYR A 39 -0.97 6.35 -12.06
CA TYR A 39 -2.06 7.26 -11.71
C TYR A 39 -1.87 8.61 -12.41
N ALA A 40 -2.94 9.09 -13.03
CA ALA A 40 -2.98 10.44 -13.58
C ALA A 40 -3.30 11.45 -12.46
N ILE A 41 -2.27 11.93 -11.76
CA ILE A 41 -2.41 12.93 -10.70
C ILE A 41 -1.63 14.21 -11.02
N ASN A 42 -2.07 15.35 -10.49
CA ASN A 42 -1.28 16.56 -10.53
C ASN A 42 -0.17 16.48 -9.47
N THR A 43 1.01 16.05 -9.88
CA THR A 43 2.16 15.83 -9.00
C THR A 43 2.73 17.11 -8.38
N SER A 44 2.29 18.30 -8.81
CA SER A 44 2.65 19.57 -8.17
C SER A 44 1.85 19.85 -6.90
N LEU A 45 0.63 19.30 -6.80
CA LEU A 45 -0.28 19.51 -5.66
C LEU A 45 -0.39 18.28 -4.76
N PHE A 46 -0.20 17.10 -5.34
CA PHE A 46 -0.42 15.82 -4.65
C PHE A 46 0.80 14.90 -4.75
N LYS A 47 0.89 13.99 -3.78
CA LYS A 47 1.84 12.88 -3.74
C LYS A 47 1.10 11.57 -3.47
N LEU A 48 1.66 10.48 -3.97
CA LEU A 48 1.18 9.14 -3.63
C LEU A 48 1.90 8.64 -2.37
N ASN A 49 1.16 7.92 -1.54
CA ASN A 49 1.68 7.09 -0.46
C ASN A 49 1.10 5.68 -0.62
N VAL A 50 1.81 4.67 -0.13
CA VAL A 50 1.42 3.27 -0.30
C VAL A 50 1.65 2.54 1.01
N VAL A 51 0.65 1.79 1.44
CA VAL A 51 0.81 0.73 2.43
C VAL A 51 0.76 -0.61 1.70
N VAL A 52 1.76 -1.45 1.92
CA VAL A 52 1.83 -2.79 1.35
C VAL A 52 1.53 -3.81 2.43
N VAL A 53 0.54 -4.65 2.18
CA VAL A 53 0.15 -5.78 3.03
C VAL A 53 0.49 -7.06 2.28
N SER A 54 1.50 -7.79 2.72
CA SER A 54 1.89 -9.07 2.12
C SER A 54 1.23 -10.23 2.86
N ASP A 55 0.76 -11.24 2.13
CA ASP A 55 0.31 -12.48 2.74
C ASP A 55 1.53 -13.21 3.34
N CYS A 56 1.44 -13.54 4.62
CA CYS A 56 2.52 -14.13 5.40
C CYS A 56 2.18 -15.59 5.69
N ASN A 57 2.46 -16.49 4.74
CA ASN A 57 2.35 -17.93 4.97
C ASN A 57 3.75 -18.52 5.24
N GLY A 58 4.06 -18.80 6.51
CA GLY A 58 5.31 -19.45 6.94
C GLY A 58 6.39 -18.52 7.52
N GLU A 59 7.58 -19.06 7.82
CA GLU A 59 8.66 -18.38 8.56
C GLU A 59 9.45 -17.34 7.75
N TYR A 60 9.29 -17.28 6.42
CA TYR A 60 10.05 -16.37 5.56
C TYR A 60 9.12 -15.45 4.75
N ILE A 61 8.97 -14.22 5.24
CA ILE A 61 8.28 -13.15 4.51
C ILE A 61 9.28 -12.52 3.54
N GLN A 62 9.14 -12.77 2.23
CA GLN A 62 9.85 -11.96 1.24
C GLN A 62 9.13 -10.61 1.11
N LYS A 63 9.78 -9.57 1.62
CA LYS A 63 9.25 -8.21 1.60
C LYS A 63 9.10 -7.73 0.16
N THR A 64 7.91 -7.24 -0.18
CA THR A 64 7.70 -6.53 -1.45
C THR A 64 8.46 -5.22 -1.46
N GLU A 65 9.25 -5.01 -2.51
CA GLU A 65 9.96 -3.76 -2.76
C GLU A 65 9.12 -2.86 -3.67
N TYR A 66 9.14 -1.56 -3.40
CA TYR A 66 8.49 -0.58 -4.27
C TYR A 66 9.15 0.78 -4.19
N SER A 67 8.98 1.57 -5.25
CA SER A 67 9.36 2.99 -5.30
C SER A 67 8.26 3.81 -5.94
N ILE A 68 8.16 5.08 -5.53
CA ILE A 68 7.16 6.02 -6.04
C ILE A 68 7.89 7.13 -6.78
N ASN A 69 7.51 7.34 -8.05
CA ASN A 69 8.01 8.46 -8.86
C ASN A 69 6.83 9.23 -9.46
N GLY A 70 6.48 10.35 -8.84
CA GLY A 70 5.33 11.15 -9.24
C GLY A 70 4.01 10.37 -9.06
N GLY A 71 3.36 10.06 -10.18
CA GLY A 71 2.13 9.27 -10.24
C GLY A 71 2.34 7.77 -10.48
N GLU A 72 3.59 7.29 -10.49
CA GLU A 72 3.92 5.90 -10.78
C GLU A 72 4.46 5.18 -9.54
N ILE A 73 3.99 3.94 -9.33
CA ILE A 73 4.50 3.01 -8.33
C ILE A 73 5.14 1.84 -9.07
N THR A 74 6.45 1.70 -9.00
CA THR A 74 7.18 0.54 -9.52
C THR A 74 7.37 -0.45 -8.38
N TYR A 75 7.07 -1.72 -8.59
CA TYR A 75 7.15 -2.75 -7.54
C TYR A 75 7.82 -4.03 -8.02
N SER A 76 8.37 -4.77 -7.06
CA SER A 76 8.80 -6.16 -7.17
C SER A 76 8.21 -6.95 -6.00
N ALA A 77 7.23 -7.79 -6.28
CA ALA A 77 6.45 -8.52 -5.28
C ALA A 77 6.68 -10.03 -5.45
N ALA A 78 7.55 -10.62 -4.64
CA ALA A 78 7.86 -12.05 -4.74
C ALA A 78 6.74 -12.97 -4.24
N SER A 79 5.83 -12.44 -3.43
CA SER A 79 4.59 -13.10 -2.99
C SER A 79 3.38 -12.20 -3.19
N GLU A 80 2.18 -12.80 -3.19
CA GLU A 80 0.93 -12.04 -3.31
C GLU A 80 0.85 -10.95 -2.24
N SER A 81 0.72 -9.72 -2.70
CA SER A 81 0.66 -8.53 -1.86
C SER A 81 -0.52 -7.64 -2.25
N THR A 82 -1.01 -6.89 -1.28
CA THR A 82 -2.05 -5.90 -1.45
C THR A 82 -1.47 -4.52 -1.27
N PHE A 83 -1.62 -3.68 -2.28
CA PHE A 83 -1.21 -2.28 -2.27
C PHE A 83 -2.44 -1.43 -1.97
N ILE A 84 -2.37 -0.67 -0.88
CA ILE A 84 -3.36 0.35 -0.53
C ILE A 84 -2.70 1.68 -0.85
N VAL A 85 -3.20 2.33 -1.90
CA VAL A 85 -2.64 3.57 -2.44
C VAL A 85 -3.44 4.75 -1.92
N PHE A 86 -2.72 5.71 -1.38
CA PHE A 86 -3.25 6.96 -0.85
C PHE A 86 -2.80 8.12 -1.71
N MET A 87 -3.66 9.13 -1.81
CA MET A 87 -3.31 10.44 -2.32
C MET A 87 -3.35 11.46 -1.18
N GLU A 88 -2.29 12.23 -1.06
CA GLU A 88 -2.16 13.29 -0.08
C GLU A 88 -1.79 14.61 -0.75
N ALA A 89 -2.24 15.72 -0.18
CA ALA A 89 -1.72 17.03 -0.52
C ALA A 89 -0.22 17.10 -0.16
N ARG A 90 0.54 17.86 -0.95
CA ARG A 90 1.95 18.13 -0.69
C ARG A 90 2.15 19.17 0.40
#